data_AF-A0A2C6AW87-F1
#
_entry.id   AF-A0A2C6AW87-F1
#
_cell.length_a   1.000
_cell.length_b   1.000
_cell.length_c   1.000
_cell.angle_alpha   90.00
_cell.angle_beta   90.00
_cell.angle_gamma   90.00
#
_symmetry.space_group_name_H-M   'P 1'
#
loop_
_entity.id
_entity.type
_entity.pdbx_description
1 polymer ?
#
loop_
_entity_poly.entity_id
_entity_poly.type
_entity_poly.pdbx_seq_one_letter_code
_entity_poly.pdbx_strand_id
1 'polypeptide(L)' 'MKNYYEILNVNKDANQEEIKSGYKKMLRKYPPEKEQEKYKEIREAYDTLKDEKSRKNYDAYFHHENKNFRR' A
#
# COMPACT_ATOMS: atom_id res chain seq x y z
N MET A 1 9.41 7.88 0.80
CA MET A 1 7.98 7.74 0.41
C MET A 1 7.52 6.36 0.75
N LYS A 2 6.35 6.21 1.38
CA LYS A 2 5.85 4.91 1.82
C LYS A 2 5.30 4.15 0.61
N ASN A 3 5.98 3.07 0.20
CA ASN A 3 5.46 2.18 -0.83
C ASN A 3 4.29 1.37 -0.27
N TYR A 4 3.12 1.46 -0.88
CA TYR A 4 1.97 0.62 -0.50
C TYR A 4 2.28 -0.88 -0.57
N TYR A 5 3.18 -1.29 -1.46
CA TYR A 5 3.70 -2.66 -1.52
C TYR A 5 4.49 -3.04 -0.26
N GLU A 6 5.34 -2.14 0.26
CA GLU A 6 6.09 -2.37 1.49
C GLU A 6 5.18 -2.38 2.73
N ILE A 7 4.14 -1.54 2.75
CA ILE A 7 3.14 -1.53 3.83
C ILE A 7 2.42 -2.87 3.93
N LEU A 8 2.02 -3.44 2.78
CA LEU A 8 1.40 -4.77 2.72
C LEU A 8 2.42 -5.91 2.82
N ASN A 9 3.72 -5.58 2.82
CA ASN A 9 4.85 -6.51 2.77
C ASN A 9 4.74 -7.50 1.59
N VAL A 10 4.38 -6.96 0.43
CA VAL A 10 4.26 -7.68 -0.84
C VAL A 10 5.22 -7.10 -1.86
N ASN A 11 5.52 -7.88 -2.90
CA ASN A 11 6.34 -7.40 -4.00
C ASN A 11 5.57 -6.38 -4.86
N LYS A 12 6.27 -5.50 -5.57
CA LYS A 12 5.66 -4.60 -6.57
C LYS A 12 5.03 -5.39 -7.72
N ASP A 13 5.57 -6.57 -8.04
CA ASP A 13 5.02 -7.49 -9.04
C ASP A 13 3.92 -8.41 -8.45
N ALA A 14 3.52 -8.20 -7.19
CA ALA A 14 2.53 -9.05 -6.54
C ALA A 14 1.18 -9.02 -7.26
N ASN A 15 0.59 -10.21 -7.39
CA ASN A 15 -0.73 -10.40 -7.98
C ASN A 15 -1.81 -9.95 -6.97
N GLN A 16 -3.05 -9.75 -7.44
CA GLN A 16 -4.16 -9.38 -6.53
C GLN A 16 -4.34 -10.38 -5.38
N GLU A 17 -4.10 -11.67 -5.63
CA GLU A 17 -4.16 -12.71 -4.60
C GLU A 17 -3.10 -12.52 -3.50
N GLU A 18 -1.88 -12.17 -3.90
CA GLU A 18 -0.78 -11.88 -2.97
C GLU A 18 -1.03 -10.60 -2.18
N ILE A 19 -1.51 -9.54 -2.84
CA ILE A 19 -1.90 -8.27 -2.20
C ILE A 19 -2.99 -8.52 -1.14
N LYS A 20 -4.00 -9.33 -1.47
CA LYS A 20 -5.08 -9.72 -0.54
C LYS A 20 -4.57 -10.59 0.62
N SER A 21 -3.62 -11.48 0.35
CA SER A 21 -2.97 -12.30 1.38
C SER A 21 -2.12 -11.45 2.33
N GLY A 22 -1.31 -10.53 1.80
CA GLY A 22 -0.50 -9.57 2.55
C GLY A 22 -1.37 -8.67 3.43
N TYR A 23 -2.46 -8.13 2.88
CA TYR A 23 -3.44 -7.35 3.64
C TYR A 23 -3.96 -8.13 4.86
N LYS A 24 -4.44 -9.37 4.67
CA LYS A 24 -4.92 -10.21 5.79
C LYS A 24 -3.84 -10.48 6.83
N LYS A 25 -2.60 -10.73 6.41
CA LYS A 25 -1.46 -10.92 7.33
C LYS A 25 -1.17 -9.67 8.14
N MET A 26 -1.20 -8.49 7.50
CA MET A 26 -0.96 -7.21 8.16
C MET A 26 -2.08 -6.84 9.13
N LEU A 27 -3.36 -7.11 8.82
CA LEU A 27 -4.45 -6.88 9.77
C LEU A 27 -4.32 -7.71 11.05
N ARG A 28 -3.80 -8.95 10.94
CA ARG A 28 -3.54 -9.80 12.10
C ARG A 28 -2.34 -9.31 12.92
N LYS A 29 -1.34 -8.74 12.24
CA LYS A 29 -0.13 -8.20 12.86
C LYS A 29 -0.38 -6.83 13.52
N TYR A 30 -1.24 -6.03 12.91
CA TYR A 30 -1.56 -4.66 13.28
C TYR A 30 -3.07 -4.54 13.53
N PRO A 31 -3.53 -4.90 14.74
CA PRO A 31 -4.94 -4.82 15.08
C PRO A 31 -5.40 -3.36 15.16
N PRO A 32 -6.65 -3.06 14.74
CA PRO A 32 -7.18 -1.69 14.71
C PRO A 32 -7.24 -1.04 16.10
N GLU A 33 -7.30 -1.85 17.16
CA GLU A 33 -7.37 -1.41 18.55
C GLU A 33 -6.06 -0.80 19.07
N LYS A 34 -4.91 -1.29 18.60
CA LYS A 34 -3.59 -0.83 19.07
C LYS A 34 -2.84 0.01 18.05
N GLU A 35 -3.01 -0.29 16.76
CA GLU A 35 -2.28 0.37 15.67
C GLU A 35 -3.25 0.87 14.60
N GLN A 36 -4.14 1.78 15.01
CA GLN A 36 -5.17 2.36 14.14
C GLN A 36 -4.58 3.10 12.93
N GLU A 37 -3.44 3.78 13.10
CA GLU A 37 -2.74 4.47 12.01
C GLU A 37 -2.24 3.48 10.96
N LYS A 38 -1.49 2.45 11.38
CA LYS A 38 -1.04 1.40 10.45
C LYS A 38 -2.21 0.68 9.81
N TYR A 39 -3.29 0.42 10.55
CA TYR A 39 -4.49 -0.19 10.00
C TYR A 39 -5.09 0.64 8.86
N LYS A 40 -5.15 1.97 9.02
CA LYS A 40 -5.60 2.88 7.95
C LYS A 40 -4.66 2.81 6.74
N GLU A 41 -3.34 2.84 6.97
CA GLU A 41 -2.35 2.75 5.89
C GLU A 41 -2.44 1.41 5.12
N ILE A 42 -2.60 0.29 5.84
CA ILE A 42 -2.78 -1.05 5.26
C ILE A 42 -4.05 -1.10 4.40
N ARG A 43 -5.13 -0.48 4.86
CA ARG A 43 -6.39 -0.43 4.12
C ARG A 43 -6.30 0.45 2.87
N GLU A 44 -5.67 1.61 2.98
CA GLU A 44 -5.46 2.52 1.85
C GLU A 44 -4.53 1.92 0.79
N ALA A 45 -3.45 1.27 1.23
CA ALA A 45 -2.55 0.52 0.37
C ALA A 45 -3.30 -0.58 -0.41
N TYR A 46 -4.12 -1.37 0.28
CA TYR A 46 -4.93 -2.40 -0.37
C TYR A 46 -5.95 -1.81 -1.35
N ASP A 47 -6.66 -0.75 -0.98
CA ASP A 47 -7.68 -0.14 -1.83
C ASP A 47 -7.10 0.46 -3.11
N THR A 48 -5.90 1.03 -3.02
CA THR A 48 -5.17 1.57 -4.17
C THR A 48 -4.61 0.47 -5.06
N LEU A 49 -4.02 -0.57 -4.46
CA LEU A 49 -3.33 -1.63 -5.21
C LEU A 49 -4.30 -2.69 -5.78
N LYS A 50 -5.48 -2.87 -5.19
CA LYS A 50 -6.49 -3.82 -5.70
C LYS A 50 -7.06 -3.39 -7.04
N ASP A 51 -7.12 -2.09 -7.33
CA ASP A 51 -7.71 -1.56 -8.55
C ASP A 51 -6.61 -1.14 -9.51
N GLU A 52 -6.63 -1.69 -10.73
CA GLU A 52 -5.56 -1.42 -11.71
C GLU A 52 -5.50 0.06 -12.12
N LYS A 53 -6.64 0.76 -12.14
CA LYS A 53 -6.70 2.18 -12.48
C LYS A 53 -6.12 3.02 -11.35
N SER A 54 -6.51 2.74 -10.10
CA SER A 54 -5.95 3.40 -8.91
C SER A 54 -4.45 3.12 -8.78
N ARG A 55 -4.01 1.88 -9.03
CA ARG A 55 -2.61 1.47 -9.02
C ARG A 55 -1.79 2.23 -10.06
N LYS A 56 -2.28 2.34 -11.31
CA LYS A 56 -1.61 3.14 -12.36
C LYS A 56 -1.52 4.61 -11.99
N ASN A 57 -2.58 5.17 -11.41
CA ASN A 57 -2.59 6.57 -10.98
C ASN A 57 -1.62 6.82 -9.80
N TYR A 58 -1.57 5.88 -8.85
CA TYR A 58 -0.62 5.91 -7.74
C TYR A 58 0.81 5.78 -8.23
N ASP A 59 1.10 4.86 -9.15
CA ASP A 59 2.44 4.69 -9.71
C ASP A 59 2.88 5.98 -10.45
N ALA A 60 2.00 6.56 -11.26
CA ALA A 60 2.24 7.84 -11.92
C ALA A 60 2.45 9.01 -10.95
N TYR A 61 1.66 9.06 -9.87
CA TYR A 61 1.77 10.08 -8.83
C TYR A 61 3.05 9.92 -7.99
N PHE A 62 3.38 8.68 -7.59
CA PHE A 62 4.59 8.35 -6.84
C PHE A 62 5.87 8.66 -7.64
N HIS A 63 5.83 8.43 -8.96
CA HIS A 63 6.91 8.81 -9.87
C HIS A 63 7.06 10.34 -10.00
N HIS A 64 5.96 11.08 -9.88
CA HIS A 64 5.94 12.54 -9.96
C HIS A 64 6.36 13.21 -8.64
N GLU A 65 5.91 12.68 -7.50
CA GLU A 65 6.11 13.31 -6.20
C GLU A 65 7.58 13.19 -5.70
N ASN A 66 8.31 12.15 -6.12
CA ASN A 66 9.75 11.99 -5.83
C ASN A 66 10.64 13.10 -6.43
N LYS A 67 10.07 14.00 -7.25
CA LYS A 67 10.80 15.13 -7.85
C LYS A 67 10.74 16.42 -7.03
N ASN A 68 9.90 16.50 -5.99
CA ASN A 68 9.64 17.77 -5.27
C ASN A 68 10.29 17.90 -3.89
N PHE A 69 10.98 16.88 -3.36
CA PHE A 69 11.68 16.95 -2.06
C PHE A 69 13.18 17.33 -2.16
N ARG A 70 13.62 17.87 -3.31
CA ARG A 70 15.01 18.35 -3.53
C ARG A 70 15.07 19.82 -4.00
N ARG A 71 14.29 20.69 -3.36
CA ARG A 71 14.51 22.14 -3.46
C ARG A 71 14.60 22.75 -2.08
#